data_AF-A0ABD7EVN4-F1
#
_entry.id   AF-A0ABD7EVN4-F1
#
_cell.length_a   1.000
_cell.length_b   1.000
_cell.length_c   1.000
_cell.angle_alpha   90.00
_cell.angle_beta   90.00
_cell.angle_gamma   90.00
#
_symmetry.space_group_name_H-M   'P 1'
#
loop_
_entity.id
_entity.type
_entity.pdbx_description
1 polymer ?
#
loop_
_entity_poly.entity_id
_entity_poly.type
_entity_poly.pdbx_seq_one_letter_code
_entity_poly.pdbx_strand_id
1 'polypeptide(L)'
;MPIYSKVSRREIFDLYEKYSGQRLDFRNIPNKGQLSSTTITSGPWKGTTIILRNFSTSREQTGAKWTIEFRNQPASVRGQRLELKFR
;
A
#
# COMPACT_ATOMS: atom_id res chain seq x y z
N MET A 1 6.41 12.38 -4.81
CA MET A 1 5.60 11.56 -3.87
C MET A 1 6.14 11.76 -2.47
N PRO A 2 5.26 11.94 -1.47
CA PRO A 2 5.69 12.07 -0.09
C PRO A 2 6.31 10.77 0.43
N ILE A 3 7.35 10.89 1.26
CA ILE A 3 7.98 9.79 1.99
C ILE A 3 7.83 10.11 3.48
N TYR A 4 7.06 9.29 4.18
CA TYR A 4 6.84 9.41 5.61
C TYR A 4 8.00 8.75 6.36
N SER A 5 8.46 9.37 7.44
CA SER A 5 9.59 8.87 8.23
C SER A 5 9.21 8.78 9.71
N LYS A 6 9.96 7.98 10.47
CA LYS A 6 9.70 7.72 11.90
C LYS A 6 8.32 7.09 12.17
N VAL A 7 7.76 6.41 11.16
CA VAL A 7 6.50 5.65 11.29
C VAL A 7 6.84 4.21 11.60
N SER A 8 6.25 3.67 12.68
CA SER A 8 6.46 2.29 13.06
C SER A 8 5.77 1.31 12.09
N ARG A 9 6.23 0.06 12.05
CA ARG A 9 5.57 -1.00 11.27
C ARG A 9 4.10 -1.15 11.66
N ARG A 10 3.80 -1.06 12.97
CA ARG A 10 2.44 -1.18 13.48
C ARG A 10 1.53 -0.09 12.91
N GLU A 11 1.96 1.17 12.91
CA GLU A 11 1.16 2.27 12.35
C GLU A 11 0.93 2.12 10.84
N ILE A 12 1.93 1.65 10.08
CA ILE A 12 1.77 1.36 8.64
C ILE A 12 0.74 0.26 8.43
N PHE A 13 0.76 -0.75 9.30
CA PHE A 13 -0.13 -1.91 9.24
C PHE A 13 -1.57 -1.52 9.62
N ASP A 14 -1.75 -0.80 10.72
CA ASP A 14 -3.03 -0.25 11.15
C ASP A 14 -3.63 0.66 10.06
N LEU A 15 -2.79 1.45 9.38
CA LEU A 15 -3.21 2.30 8.27
C LEU A 15 -3.68 1.48 7.05
N TYR A 16 -2.98 0.39 6.72
CA TYR A 16 -3.42 -0.52 5.67
C TYR A 16 -4.78 -1.12 6.01
N GLU A 17 -4.95 -1.67 7.22
CA GLU A 17 -6.22 -2.27 7.65
C GLU A 17 -7.37 -1.26 7.64
N LYS A 18 -7.09 -0.02 8.06
CA LYS A 18 -8.04 1.10 8.01
C LYS A 18 -8.53 1.38 6.58
N TYR A 19 -7.65 1.35 5.59
CA TYR A 19 -8.03 1.60 4.20
C TYR A 19 -8.65 0.38 3.51
N SER A 20 -8.13 -0.82 3.79
CA SER A 20 -8.57 -2.06 3.15
C SER A 20 -9.86 -2.62 3.76
N GLY A 21 -10.14 -2.29 5.02
CA GLY A 21 -11.20 -2.92 5.81
C GLY A 21 -10.92 -4.38 6.14
N GLN A 22 -9.70 -4.86 5.93
CA GLN A 22 -9.30 -6.24 6.15
C GLN A 22 -8.02 -6.31 6.97
N ARG A 23 -7.95 -7.33 7.83
CA ARG A 23 -6.72 -7.67 8.55
C ARG A 23 -5.61 -8.03 7.58
N LEU A 24 -4.38 -7.77 8.00
CA LEU A 24 -3.21 -8.15 7.24
C LEU A 24 -3.08 -9.67 7.11
N ASP A 25 -3.00 -10.11 5.85
CA ASP A 25 -2.57 -11.45 5.48
C ASP A 25 -1.38 -11.33 4.53
N PHE A 26 -0.20 -11.75 5.00
CA PHE A 26 1.04 -11.62 4.23
C PHE A 26 1.31 -12.86 3.40
N ARG A 27 1.48 -12.63 2.10
CA ARG A 27 2.09 -13.59 1.18
C ARG A 27 3.56 -13.24 0.99
N ASN A 28 4.41 -14.25 1.15
CA ASN A 28 5.83 -14.14 0.83
C ASN A 28 6.03 -14.33 -0.68
N ILE A 29 6.66 -13.35 -1.32
CA ILE A 29 7.01 -13.39 -2.73
C ILE A 29 8.49 -13.76 -2.85
N PRO A 30 8.82 -14.92 -3.47
CA PRO A 30 10.20 -15.36 -3.63
C PRO A 30 11.09 -14.27 -4.22
N ASN A 31 12.27 -14.08 -3.63
CA ASN A 31 13.28 -13.09 -4.03
C ASN A 31 12.81 -11.62 -4.03
N LYS A 32 11.67 -11.30 -3.42
CA LYS A 32 11.17 -9.91 -3.33
C LYS A 32 10.87 -9.47 -1.91
N GLY A 33 10.04 -10.21 -1.18
CA GLY A 33 9.62 -9.83 0.18
C GLY A 33 8.14 -10.10 0.42
N GLN A 34 7.53 -9.28 1.28
CA GLN A 34 6.17 -9.47 1.78
C GLN A 34 5.17 -8.59 1.03
N LEU A 35 3.98 -9.16 0.81
CA LEU A 35 2.87 -8.53 0.11
C LEU A 35 1.55 -8.86 0.83
N SER A 36 0.74 -7.84 1.12
CA SER A 36 -0.69 -8.00 1.42
C SER A 36 -1.50 -7.21 0.40
N SER A 37 -2.67 -7.72 0.01
CA SER A 37 -3.47 -7.15 -1.07
C SER A 37 -4.95 -7.44 -0.86
N THR A 38 -5.76 -6.40 -0.88
CA THR A 38 -7.21 -6.47 -0.68
C THR A 38 -7.91 -5.63 -1.74
N THR A 39 -8.97 -6.17 -2.34
CA THR A 39 -9.85 -5.40 -3.23
C THR A 39 -11.09 -4.97 -2.46
N ILE A 40 -11.36 -3.67 -2.45
CA ILE A 40 -12.56 -3.11 -1.82
C ILE A 40 -13.80 -3.58 -2.58
N THR A 41 -14.75 -4.16 -1.87
CA THR A 41 -15.95 -4.77 -2.47
C THR A 41 -17.20 -3.89 -2.41
N SER A 42 -17.19 -2.82 -1.62
CA SER A 42 -18.34 -1.93 -1.40
C SER A 42 -17.95 -0.46 -1.19
N GLY A 43 -18.94 0.44 -1.25
CA GLY A 43 -18.74 1.87 -1.05
C GLY A 43 -18.11 2.61 -2.24
N PRO A 44 -17.76 3.89 -2.07
CA PRO A 44 -17.29 4.76 -3.16
C PRO A 44 -15.94 4.34 -3.75
N TRP A 45 -15.16 3.52 -3.03
CA TRP A 45 -13.87 2.99 -3.48
C TRP A 45 -13.95 1.55 -4.01
N LYS A 46 -15.16 1.00 -4.21
CA LYS A 46 -15.36 -0.36 -4.76
C LYS A 46 -14.53 -0.58 -6.03
N GLY A 47 -13.86 -1.73 -6.10
CA GLY A 47 -12.98 -2.12 -7.19
C GLY A 47 -11.52 -1.69 -7.00
N THR A 48 -11.23 -0.80 -6.05
CA THR A 48 -9.86 -0.40 -5.72
C THR A 48 -9.13 -1.55 -5.05
N THR A 49 -7.92 -1.88 -5.53
CA THR A 49 -7.04 -2.83 -4.87
C THR A 49 -5.98 -2.09 -4.06
N ILE A 50 -5.96 -2.29 -2.75
CA ILE A 50 -4.96 -1.73 -1.84
C ILE A 50 -3.89 -2.78 -1.58
N ILE A 51 -2.64 -2.40 -1.79
CA ILE A 51 -1.48 -3.27 -1.75
C ILE A 51 -0.48 -2.72 -0.73
N LEU A 52 -0.16 -3.49 0.30
CA LEU A 52 0.98 -3.24 1.18
C LEU A 52 2.16 -4.12 0.76
N ARG A 53 3.33 -3.54 0.56
CA ARG A 53 4.56 -4.28 0.22
C ARG A 53 5.81 -3.67 0.83
N ASN A 54 6.82 -4.50 1.07
CA ASN A 54 8.14 -4.04 1.53
C ASN A 54 9.23 -4.05 0.44
N PHE A 55 8.83 -4.17 -0.82
CA PHE A 55 9.72 -4.16 -1.98
C PHE A 55 9.22 -3.14 -3.02
N SER A 56 10.16 -2.45 -3.65
CA SER A 56 9.88 -1.46 -4.69
C SER A 56 11.11 -1.31 -5.57
N THR A 57 10.91 -1.15 -6.88
CA THR A 57 12.00 -0.82 -7.82
C THR A 57 12.57 0.57 -7.56
N SER A 58 11.81 1.46 -6.91
CA SER A 58 12.26 2.80 -6.52
C SER A 58 12.87 2.86 -5.10
N ARG A 59 13.11 1.71 -4.46
CA ARG A 59 13.62 1.66 -3.08
C ARG A 59 14.99 2.33 -2.95
N GLU A 60 15.88 2.13 -3.91
CA GLU A 60 17.21 2.75 -3.89
C GLU A 60 17.15 4.28 -3.97
N GLN A 61 16.22 4.81 -4.76
CA GLN A 61 16.01 6.25 -4.94
C GLN A 61 15.29 6.90 -3.75
N THR A 62 14.37 6.18 -3.11
CA THR A 62 13.48 6.74 -2.07
C THR A 62 13.86 6.33 -0.64
N GLY A 63 14.68 5.29 -0.47
CA GLY A 63 14.95 4.67 0.82
C GLY A 63 13.73 4.02 1.50
N ALA A 64 12.57 4.01 0.85
CA ALA A 64 11.33 3.53 1.44
C ALA A 64 11.37 2.01 1.64
N LYS A 65 11.11 1.57 2.87
CA LYS A 65 11.05 0.15 3.25
C LYS A 65 9.67 -0.44 3.06
N TRP A 66 8.61 0.36 3.18
CA TRP A 66 7.23 -0.06 2.99
C TRP A 66 6.49 0.87 2.04
N THR A 67 5.51 0.34 1.32
CA THR A 67 4.66 1.10 0.41
C THR A 67 3.23 0.59 0.48
N ILE A 68 2.27 1.49 0.65
CA ILE A 68 0.85 1.26 0.40
C ILE A 68 0.52 1.85 -0.96
N GLU A 69 0.10 1.01 -1.91
CA GLU A 69 -0.28 1.38 -3.27
C GLU A 69 -1.79 1.16 -3.46
N PHE A 70 -2.45 2.08 -4.15
CA PHE A 70 -3.85 1.97 -4.51
C PHE A 70 -3.96 1.78 -6.02
N ARG A 71 -4.59 0.70 -6.49
CA ARG A 71 -4.84 0.41 -7.91
C ARG A 71 -6.32 0.44 -8.22
N ASN A 72 -6.67 0.71 -9.49
CA ASN A 72 -8.06 0.71 -9.98
C ASN A 72 -8.98 1.65 -9.19
N GLN A 73 -8.47 2.84 -8.87
CA GLN A 73 -9.19 3.82 -8.06
C GLN A 73 -10.39 4.41 -8.83
N PRO A 74 -11.37 5.02 -8.14
CA PRO A 74 -12.51 5.68 -8.77
C PRO A 74 -12.12 6.76 -9.78
N ALA A 75 -12.99 7.02 -10.76
CA ALA A 75 -12.77 8.02 -11.80
C ALA A 75 -12.42 9.42 -11.27
N SER A 76 -12.97 9.81 -10.12
CA SER A 76 -12.73 11.10 -9.45
C SER A 76 -11.28 11.35 -9.05
N VAL A 77 -10.48 10.30 -8.91
CA VAL A 77 -9.04 10.35 -8.56
C VAL A 77 -8.15 9.71 -9.64
N ARG A 78 -8.76 9.28 -10.76
CA ARG A 78 -8.10 8.54 -11.84
C ARG A 78 -7.12 9.45 -12.58
N GLY A 79 -5.88 9.00 -12.70
CA GLY A 79 -4.77 9.74 -13.32
C GLY A 79 -3.66 10.15 -12.34
N GLN A 80 -3.93 10.06 -11.03
CA GLN A 80 -2.90 10.25 -10.01
C GLN A 80 -2.46 8.90 -9.45
N ARG A 81 -1.15 8.60 -9.56
CA ARG A 81 -0.59 7.44 -8.89
C ARG A 81 -0.65 7.68 -7.38
N LEU A 82 -1.54 6.98 -6.68
CA LEU A 82 -1.71 7.10 -5.24
C LEU A 82 -0.86 6.03 -4.55
N GLU A 83 0.26 6.46 -3.98
CA GLU A 83 1.13 5.64 -3.14
C GLU A 83 1.56 6.41 -1.90
N LEU A 84 1.65 5.70 -0.79
CA LEU A 84 2.24 6.15 0.45
C LEU A 84 3.53 5.36 0.67
N LYS A 85 4.66 6.04 0.83
CA LYS A 85 5.98 5.43 1.02
C LYS A 85 6.51 5.74 2.41
N PHE A 86 7.09 4.74 3.08
CA PHE A 86 7.53 4.84 4.47
C PHE A 86 9.00 4.42 4.62
N ARG A 87 9.80 5.25 5.29
CA ARG A 87 11.22 5.05 5.57
C ARG A 87 11.51 4.83 7.05
#